data_AF-A0A1D3JGF5-F1
#
_entry.id   AF-A0A1D3JGF5-F1
#
_cell.length_a   1.000
_cell.length_b   1.000
_cell.length_c   1.000
_cell.angle_alpha   90.00
_cell.angle_beta   90.00
_cell.angle_gamma   90.00
#
_symmetry.space_group_name_H-M   'P 1'
#
loop_
_entity.id
_entity.type
_entity.pdbx_description
1 polymer ?
#
loop_
_entity_poly.entity_id
_entity_poly.type
_entity_poly.pdbx_seq_one_letter_code
_entity_poly.pdbx_strand_id
1 'polypeptide(L)'
;MPIRRIPGLCDNIRGFLFRRKISGPSPLYRTPLRYIWAIFFYVDIFVLYIFTFSFFFSIIIRHECCETFPIILFTAVNLVSSLFIDFFFLLIKDEEVVSEEEIIFSTFLTILFCIVKIAINVYTIYFSLHKSAHIINSTDVKIARRCHSSIAKGMLLICIIINSFPFVETSMESVLTFFSIVHFKSQVQSYETII
;
A
#
# COMPACT_ATOMS: atom_id res chain seq x y z
N MET A 1 22.56 4.41 -5.32
CA MET A 1 22.99 3.77 -4.06
C MET A 1 21.90 2.79 -3.64
N PRO A 2 22.21 1.51 -3.36
CA PRO A 2 21.20 0.58 -2.88
C PRO A 2 20.79 0.96 -1.46
N ILE A 3 19.48 0.92 -1.17
CA ILE A 3 18.85 1.19 0.14
C ILE A 3 19.37 0.25 1.27
N ARG A 4 20.27 -0.69 0.96
CA ARG A 4 20.93 -1.66 1.86
C ARG A 4 21.75 -1.08 3.03
N ARG A 5 21.80 0.24 3.23
CA ARG A 5 22.55 0.84 4.34
C ARG A 5 21.79 2.02 4.96
N ILE A 6 20.66 1.74 5.61
CA ILE A 6 20.26 2.54 6.77
C ILE A 6 20.74 1.74 7.99
N PRO A 7 21.92 2.07 8.56
CA PRO A 7 22.50 1.29 9.65
C PRO A 7 21.60 1.40 10.89
N GLY A 8 21.27 0.28 11.51
CA GLY A 8 20.52 0.22 12.78
C GLY A 8 19.04 -0.18 12.69
N LEU A 9 18.29 0.22 11.66
CA LEU A 9 16.88 -0.17 11.53
C LEU A 9 16.74 -1.64 11.07
N CYS A 10 17.49 -2.03 10.04
CA CYS A 10 17.54 -3.42 9.56
C CYS A 10 18.01 -4.37 10.65
N ASP A 11 19.09 -4.03 11.37
CA ASP A 11 19.69 -4.95 12.36
C ASP A 11 18.81 -5.16 13.61
N ASN A 12 18.04 -4.14 14.01
CA ASN A 12 17.10 -4.26 15.13
C ASN A 12 15.86 -5.11 14.79
N ILE A 13 15.33 -5.01 13.56
CA ILE A 13 14.26 -5.88 13.07
C ILE A 13 14.77 -7.33 12.93
N ARG A 14 15.99 -7.47 12.39
CA ARG A 14 16.68 -8.74 12.15
C ARG A 14 16.93 -9.56 13.41
N GLY A 15 17.36 -8.91 14.50
CA GLY A 15 17.60 -9.59 15.79
C GLY A 15 16.33 -10.04 16.51
N PHE A 16 15.18 -9.44 16.21
CA PHE A 16 13.91 -9.73 16.88
C PHE A 16 13.06 -10.80 16.18
N LEU A 17 13.21 -10.97 14.85
CA LEU A 17 12.29 -11.80 14.05
C LEU A 17 12.91 -13.04 13.39
N PHE A 18 14.23 -13.13 13.17
CA PHE A 18 14.82 -14.21 12.35
C PHE A 18 16.19 -14.69 12.87
N ARG A 19 16.36 -15.99 13.18
CA ARG A 19 17.63 -16.58 13.67
C ARG A 19 18.15 -17.70 12.77
N ARG A 20 19.25 -17.58 12.00
CA ARG A 20 19.80 -18.49 10.93
C ARG A 20 19.75 -20.04 11.05
N LYS A 21 19.26 -20.76 10.00
CA LYS A 21 19.56 -22.17 9.60
C LYS A 21 19.06 -22.53 8.17
N ILE A 22 19.50 -23.68 7.63
CA ILE A 22 19.85 -23.92 6.21
C ILE A 22 18.89 -24.85 5.41
N SER A 23 17.78 -25.37 5.93
CA SER A 23 16.98 -26.34 5.15
C SER A 23 15.50 -26.38 5.53
N GLY A 24 14.62 -26.02 4.59
CA GLY A 24 13.15 -26.08 4.68
C GLY A 24 12.46 -25.51 3.43
N PRO A 25 11.12 -25.67 3.28
CA PRO A 25 10.36 -25.11 2.16
C PRO A 25 10.49 -23.59 2.10
N SER A 26 10.56 -23.05 0.88
CA SER A 26 10.79 -21.61 0.67
C SER A 26 9.61 -20.78 1.19
N PRO A 27 9.86 -19.77 2.02
CA PRO A 27 8.81 -18.92 2.58
C PRO A 27 8.14 -18.07 1.50
N LEU A 28 6.90 -17.63 1.76
CA LEU A 28 6.02 -16.99 0.77
C LEU A 28 6.62 -15.76 0.09
N TYR A 29 7.56 -15.06 0.72
CA TYR A 29 8.25 -13.90 0.14
C TYR A 29 9.40 -14.26 -0.82
N ARG A 30 9.76 -15.54 -1.01
CA ARG A 30 10.67 -15.96 -2.11
C ARG A 30 9.96 -16.14 -3.46
N THR A 31 8.64 -15.93 -3.49
CA THR A 31 7.81 -15.91 -4.70
C THR A 31 8.02 -14.60 -5.49
N PRO A 32 7.47 -14.45 -6.71
CA PRO A 32 7.49 -13.19 -7.47
C PRO A 32 7.05 -11.93 -6.71
N LEU A 33 6.38 -12.05 -5.55
CA LEU A 33 6.04 -10.95 -4.64
C LEU A 33 7.26 -10.08 -4.26
N ARG A 34 8.45 -10.67 -4.07
CA ARG A 34 9.68 -9.93 -3.70
C ARG A 34 10.11 -8.87 -4.72
N TYR A 35 9.90 -9.16 -5.99
CA TYR A 35 10.24 -8.22 -7.06
C TYR A 35 9.17 -7.15 -7.20
N ILE A 36 7.93 -7.53 -6.94
CA ILE A 36 6.76 -6.67 -7.12
C ILE A 36 6.65 -5.63 -6.01
N TRP A 37 6.92 -5.98 -4.75
CA TRP A 37 7.01 -5.00 -3.66
C TRP A 37 8.11 -3.96 -3.88
N ALA A 38 9.21 -4.32 -4.53
CA ALA A 38 10.23 -3.35 -4.89
C ALA A 38 9.73 -2.37 -5.97
N ILE A 39 8.98 -2.86 -6.96
CA ILE A 39 8.39 -2.03 -8.00
C ILE A 39 7.35 -1.09 -7.39
N PHE A 40 6.46 -1.62 -6.55
CA PHE A 40 5.39 -0.87 -5.89
C PHE A 40 5.92 0.21 -4.96
N PHE A 41 6.96 -0.07 -4.16
CA PHE A 41 7.65 0.96 -3.39
C PHE A 41 8.14 2.15 -4.25
N TYR A 42 8.66 1.92 -5.46
CA TYR A 42 9.06 3.02 -6.35
C TYR A 42 7.86 3.73 -6.99
N VAL A 43 6.78 3.01 -7.30
CA VAL A 43 5.52 3.60 -7.77
C VAL A 43 4.93 4.50 -6.69
N ASP A 44 4.91 4.05 -5.43
CA ASP A 44 4.46 4.83 -4.27
C ASP A 44 5.26 6.13 -4.11
N ILE A 45 6.60 6.07 -4.22
CA ILE A 45 7.44 7.28 -4.20
C ILE A 45 7.06 8.23 -5.33
N PHE A 46 6.86 7.71 -6.55
CA PHE A 46 6.50 8.52 -7.70
C PHE A 46 5.13 9.17 -7.54
N VAL A 47 4.13 8.42 -7.08
CA VAL A 47 2.77 8.93 -6.82
C VAL A 47 2.79 9.94 -5.68
N LEU A 48 3.54 9.69 -4.61
CA LEU A 48 3.71 10.63 -3.50
C LEU A 48 4.35 11.94 -3.94
N TYR A 49 5.32 11.89 -4.85
CA TYR A 49 5.92 13.08 -5.45
C TYR A 49 4.87 13.91 -6.18
N ILE A 50 4.07 13.31 -7.07
CA ILE A 50 2.97 13.98 -7.78
C ILE A 50 1.94 14.55 -6.79
N PHE A 51 1.57 13.75 -5.78
CA PHE A 51 0.64 14.16 -4.74
C PHE A 51 1.14 15.38 -3.96
N THR A 52 2.44 15.47 -3.67
CA THR A 52 3.02 16.59 -2.92
C THR A 52 2.80 17.93 -3.64
N PHE A 53 2.98 17.99 -4.96
CA PHE A 53 2.66 19.22 -5.72
C PHE A 53 1.17 19.55 -5.66
N SER A 54 0.32 18.53 -5.81
CA SER A 54 -1.13 18.69 -5.75
C SER A 54 -1.58 19.13 -4.35
N PHE A 55 -0.93 18.64 -3.30
CA PHE A 55 -1.18 19.01 -1.91
C PHE A 55 -0.84 20.48 -1.66
N PHE A 56 0.33 20.97 -2.11
CA PHE A 56 0.68 22.39 -2.00
C PHE A 56 -0.32 23.29 -2.73
N PHE A 57 -0.70 22.90 -3.96
CA PHE A 57 -1.73 23.63 -4.71
C PHE A 57 -3.07 23.65 -3.95
N SER A 58 -3.43 22.53 -3.32
CA SER A 58 -4.65 22.43 -2.54
C SER A 58 -4.69 23.32 -1.30
N ILE A 59 -3.53 23.60 -0.66
CA ILE A 59 -3.46 24.53 0.48
C ILE A 59 -3.87 25.93 0.03
N ILE A 60 -3.42 26.36 -1.16
CA ILE A 60 -3.76 27.66 -1.73
C ILE A 60 -5.28 27.74 -1.99
N ILE A 61 -5.84 26.67 -2.56
CA ILE A 61 -7.27 26.60 -2.96
C ILE A 61 -8.19 26.24 -1.79
N ARG A 62 -7.66 25.83 -0.64
CA ARG A 62 -8.46 25.49 0.55
C ARG A 62 -9.37 26.63 0.97
N HIS A 63 -8.93 27.87 0.77
CA HIS A 63 -9.75 29.06 1.02
C HIS A 63 -10.95 29.19 0.09
N GLU A 64 -10.85 28.65 -1.13
CA GLU A 64 -11.93 28.63 -2.11
C GLU A 64 -12.93 27.52 -1.81
N CYS A 65 -12.47 26.27 -1.63
CA CYS A 65 -13.33 25.13 -1.36
C CYS A 65 -12.77 24.22 -0.25
N CYS A 66 -13.24 24.43 0.98
CA CYS A 66 -12.79 23.66 2.14
C CYS A 66 -13.27 22.19 2.11
N GLU A 67 -14.35 21.90 1.40
CA GLU A 67 -14.97 20.56 1.31
C GLU A 67 -14.09 19.53 0.58
N THR A 68 -13.11 19.97 -0.23
CA THR A 68 -12.15 19.07 -0.89
C THR A 68 -11.07 18.56 0.07
N PHE A 69 -10.78 19.31 1.13
CA PHE A 69 -9.66 19.06 2.03
C PHE A 69 -9.71 17.69 2.73
N PRO A 70 -10.87 17.19 3.21
CA PRO A 70 -10.96 15.83 3.75
C PRO A 70 -10.54 14.75 2.75
N ILE A 71 -10.90 14.88 1.47
CA ILE A 71 -10.54 13.91 0.43
C ILE A 71 -9.02 13.89 0.23
N ILE A 72 -8.41 15.08 0.20
CA ILE A 72 -6.96 15.24 0.05
C ILE A 72 -6.22 14.64 1.25
N LEU A 73 -6.69 14.90 2.47
CA LEU A 73 -6.10 14.35 3.69
C LEU A 73 -6.17 12.82 3.72
N PHE A 74 -7.32 12.23 3.39
CA PHE A 74 -7.47 10.78 3.33
C PHE A 74 -6.60 10.16 2.23
N THR A 75 -6.46 10.83 1.08
CA THR A 75 -5.53 10.42 0.02
C THR A 75 -4.09 10.42 0.52
N ALA A 76 -3.67 11.44 1.27
CA ALA A 76 -2.34 11.52 1.87
C ALA A 76 -2.07 10.37 2.83
N VAL A 77 -3.00 10.11 3.75
CA VAL A 77 -2.90 9.01 4.72
C VAL A 77 -2.78 7.67 3.99
N ASN A 78 -3.61 7.45 2.97
CA ASN A 78 -3.59 6.21 2.19
C ASN A 78 -2.25 5.96 1.48
N LEU A 79 -1.69 6.99 0.82
CA LEU A 79 -0.39 6.89 0.16
C LEU A 79 0.74 6.63 1.15
N VAL A 80 0.75 7.35 2.27
CA VAL A 80 1.77 7.18 3.31
C VAL A 80 1.69 5.78 3.92
N SER A 81 0.48 5.30 4.23
CA SER A 81 0.27 3.95 4.74
C SER A 81 0.70 2.87 3.74
N SER A 82 0.39 3.03 2.45
CA SER A 82 0.81 2.11 1.39
C SER A 82 2.34 2.04 1.31
N LEU A 83 3.00 3.21 1.25
CA LEU A 83 4.46 3.32 1.24
C LEU A 83 5.11 2.62 2.44
N PHE A 84 4.54 2.78 3.64
CA PHE A 84 5.07 2.13 4.85
C PHE A 84 4.96 0.61 4.81
N ILE A 85 3.83 0.09 4.33
CA ILE A 85 3.61 -1.36 4.20
C ILE A 85 4.59 -1.94 3.17
N ASP A 86 4.74 -1.27 2.03
CA ASP A 86 5.65 -1.69 0.97
C ASP A 86 7.11 -1.63 1.38
N PHE A 87 7.49 -0.56 2.08
CA PHE A 87 8.81 -0.43 2.66
C PHE A 87 9.09 -1.54 3.68
N PHE A 88 8.12 -1.88 4.53
CA PHE A 88 8.25 -2.98 5.48
C PHE A 88 8.53 -4.32 4.77
N PHE A 89 7.74 -4.66 3.74
CA PHE A 89 7.97 -5.87 2.96
C PHE A 89 9.29 -5.84 2.19
N LEU A 90 9.68 -4.67 1.67
CA LEU A 90 10.96 -4.46 1.00
C LEU A 90 12.16 -4.76 1.93
N LEU A 91 12.05 -4.39 3.21
CA LEU A 91 13.10 -4.64 4.22
C LEU A 91 13.28 -6.14 4.51
N ILE A 92 12.19 -6.90 4.60
CA ILE A 92 12.23 -8.31 5.01
C ILE A 92 12.39 -9.30 3.84
N LYS A 93 12.23 -8.85 2.59
CA LYS A 93 12.22 -9.74 1.40
C LYS A 93 13.51 -10.55 1.17
N ASP A 94 14.64 -10.07 1.69
CA ASP A 94 15.96 -10.68 1.52
C ASP A 94 16.37 -11.55 2.73
N GLU A 95 15.58 -11.52 3.82
CA GLU A 95 15.88 -12.28 5.04
C GLU A 95 15.58 -13.78 4.85
N GLU A 96 16.31 -14.65 5.54
CA GLU A 96 16.07 -16.10 5.53
C GLU A 96 15.28 -16.49 6.77
N VAL A 97 14.12 -17.14 6.59
CA VAL A 97 13.34 -17.72 7.70
C VAL A 97 13.94 -19.05 8.12
N VAL A 98 13.92 -19.33 9.42
CA VAL A 98 14.76 -20.38 9.98
C VAL A 98 13.97 -21.45 10.71
N SER A 99 12.81 -21.11 11.26
CA SER A 99 11.91 -22.09 11.86
C SER A 99 10.56 -22.11 11.14
N GLU A 100 9.87 -23.25 11.21
CA GLU A 100 8.48 -23.36 10.75
C GLU A 100 7.57 -22.34 11.44
N GLU A 101 7.82 -22.07 12.73
CA GLU A 101 7.11 -21.04 13.49
C GLU A 101 7.30 -19.63 12.92
N GLU A 102 8.53 -19.27 12.52
CA GLU A 102 8.80 -17.99 11.87
C GLU A 102 8.15 -17.92 10.47
N ILE A 103 8.03 -19.05 9.74
CA ILE A 103 7.35 -19.10 8.42
C ILE A 103 5.86 -18.82 8.60
N ILE A 104 5.23 -19.47 9.59
CA ILE A 104 3.82 -19.28 9.92
C ILE A 104 3.57 -17.83 10.35
N PHE A 105 4.41 -17.28 11.23
CA PHE A 105 4.28 -15.90 11.70
C PHE A 105 4.44 -14.89 10.56
N SER A 106 5.48 -15.03 9.73
CA SER A 106 5.73 -14.16 8.57
C SER A 106 4.57 -14.21 7.56
N THR A 107 4.03 -15.40 7.31
CA THR A 107 2.88 -15.59 6.40
C THR A 107 1.62 -14.93 6.97
N PHE A 108 1.33 -15.14 8.26
CA PHE A 108 0.19 -14.52 8.92
C PHE A 108 0.30 -12.98 8.90
N LEU A 109 1.47 -12.44 9.23
CA LEU A 109 1.74 -11.01 9.21
C LEU A 109 1.55 -10.43 7.81
N THR A 110 2.03 -11.15 6.78
CA THR A 110 1.88 -10.75 5.38
C THR A 110 0.40 -10.64 5.00
N ILE A 111 -0.39 -11.68 5.29
CA ILE A 111 -1.82 -11.71 5.01
C ILE A 111 -2.54 -10.58 5.76
N LEU A 112 -2.22 -10.36 7.03
CA LEU A 112 -2.82 -9.29 7.83
C LEU A 112 -2.57 -7.91 7.21
N PHE A 113 -1.34 -7.59 6.84
CA PHE A 113 -1.02 -6.31 6.20
C PHE A 113 -1.69 -6.16 4.84
N CYS A 114 -1.75 -7.22 4.03
CA CYS A 114 -2.51 -7.19 2.78
C CYS A 114 -4.00 -6.90 3.02
N ILE A 115 -4.65 -7.53 4.00
CA ILE A 115 -6.06 -7.28 4.34
C ILE A 115 -6.26 -5.82 4.79
N VAL A 116 -5.39 -5.32 5.66
CA VAL A 116 -5.43 -3.92 6.13
C VAL A 116 -5.29 -2.96 4.94
N LYS A 117 -4.33 -3.22 4.04
CA LYS A 117 -4.10 -2.41 2.84
C LYS A 117 -5.32 -2.41 1.92
N ILE A 118 -5.95 -3.57 1.68
CA ILE A 118 -7.22 -3.69 0.93
C ILE A 118 -8.30 -2.83 1.57
N ALA A 119 -8.52 -2.97 2.87
CA ALA A 119 -9.57 -2.24 3.58
C ALA A 119 -9.39 -0.73 3.50
N ILE A 120 -8.16 -0.24 3.71
CA ILE A 120 -7.84 1.20 3.64
C ILE A 120 -8.04 1.72 2.20
N ASN A 121 -7.54 1.00 1.19
CA ASN A 121 -7.65 1.42 -0.21
C ASN A 121 -9.09 1.46 -0.72
N VAL A 122 -9.88 0.42 -0.43
CA VAL A 122 -11.31 0.37 -0.76
C VAL A 122 -12.07 1.51 -0.08
N TYR A 123 -11.84 1.69 1.23
CA TYR A 123 -12.47 2.75 1.99
C TYR A 123 -12.13 4.14 1.44
N THR A 124 -10.86 4.37 1.11
CA THR A 124 -10.38 5.67 0.64
C THR A 124 -10.95 6.03 -0.73
N ILE A 125 -10.99 5.08 -1.67
CA ILE A 125 -11.64 5.29 -2.97
C ILE A 125 -13.13 5.55 -2.79
N TYR A 126 -13.83 4.73 -2.00
CA TYR A 126 -15.25 4.90 -1.76
C TYR A 126 -15.56 6.26 -1.15
N PHE A 127 -14.83 6.65 -0.10
CA PHE A 127 -14.97 7.94 0.55
C PHE A 127 -14.72 9.09 -0.43
N SER A 128 -13.66 8.99 -1.23
CA SER A 128 -13.29 10.01 -2.23
C SER A 128 -14.38 10.18 -3.29
N LEU A 129 -14.92 9.09 -3.82
CA LEU A 129 -16.01 9.13 -4.81
C LEU A 129 -17.29 9.69 -4.20
N HIS A 130 -17.69 9.21 -3.03
CA HIS A 130 -18.90 9.66 -2.34
C HIS A 130 -18.85 11.16 -2.02
N LYS A 131 -17.73 11.65 -1.45
CA LYS A 131 -17.56 13.07 -1.14
C LYS A 131 -17.44 13.92 -2.41
N SER A 132 -16.76 13.45 -3.44
CA SER A 132 -16.69 14.15 -4.73
C SER A 132 -18.07 14.30 -5.36
N ALA A 133 -18.88 13.22 -5.38
CA ALA A 133 -20.24 13.25 -5.88
C ALA A 133 -21.13 14.21 -5.08
N HIS A 134 -21.00 14.23 -3.75
CA HIS A 134 -21.70 15.19 -2.90
C HIS A 134 -21.33 16.65 -3.27
N ILE A 135 -20.05 16.96 -3.47
CA ILE A 135 -19.61 18.32 -3.83
C ILE A 135 -20.14 18.72 -5.22
N ILE A 136 -20.05 17.82 -6.20
CA ILE A 136 -20.47 18.08 -7.59
C ILE A 136 -21.99 18.25 -7.70
N ASN A 137 -22.76 17.42 -6.99
CA ASN A 137 -24.22 17.41 -7.07
C ASN A 137 -24.89 18.30 -6.01
N SER A 138 -24.14 18.97 -5.13
CA SER A 138 -24.71 19.81 -4.09
C SER A 138 -25.50 20.97 -4.67
N THR A 139 -26.73 21.14 -4.19
CA THR A 139 -27.58 22.30 -4.45
C THR A 139 -27.43 23.39 -3.39
N ASP A 140 -26.59 23.17 -2.37
CA ASP A 140 -26.28 24.21 -1.37
C ASP A 140 -25.56 25.37 -2.04
N VAL A 141 -26.17 26.55 -1.99
CA VAL A 141 -25.66 27.79 -2.60
C VAL A 141 -24.23 28.11 -2.14
N LYS A 142 -23.88 27.80 -0.88
CA LYS A 142 -22.53 28.03 -0.34
C LYS A 142 -21.52 27.07 -0.96
N ILE A 143 -21.87 25.79 -1.12
CA ILE A 143 -21.00 24.78 -1.71
C ILE A 143 -20.88 25.03 -3.22
N ALA A 144 -21.98 25.24 -3.93
CA ALA A 144 -21.98 25.51 -5.36
C ALA A 144 -21.13 26.75 -5.70
N ARG A 145 -21.29 27.85 -4.94
CA ARG A 145 -20.53 29.09 -5.18
C ARG A 145 -19.03 28.94 -4.93
N ARG A 146 -18.63 28.06 -4.02
CA ARG A 146 -17.23 27.88 -3.58
C ARG A 146 -16.50 26.76 -4.29
N CYS A 147 -17.21 25.68 -4.62
CA CYS A 147 -16.64 24.39 -5.00
C CYS A 147 -16.98 23.94 -6.43
N HIS A 148 -17.86 24.62 -7.16
CA HIS A 148 -18.13 24.27 -8.57
C HIS A 148 -17.12 24.87 -9.57
N SER A 149 -16.01 25.41 -9.09
CA SER A 149 -14.92 25.88 -9.95
C SER A 149 -14.27 24.72 -10.72
N SER A 150 -13.74 25.01 -11.91
CA SER A 150 -12.99 24.02 -12.70
C SER A 150 -11.76 23.51 -11.95
N ILE A 151 -11.17 24.36 -11.10
CA ILE A 151 -10.00 24.04 -10.29
C ILE A 151 -10.34 23.00 -9.23
N ALA A 152 -11.44 23.18 -8.48
CA ALA A 152 -11.88 22.23 -7.47
C ALA A 152 -12.22 20.87 -8.09
N LYS A 153 -12.93 20.86 -9.23
CA LYS A 153 -13.24 19.63 -9.96
C LYS A 153 -11.98 18.91 -10.46
N GLY A 154 -11.00 19.67 -10.98
CA GLY A 154 -9.70 19.14 -11.38
C GLY A 154 -8.94 18.50 -10.22
N MET A 155 -8.95 19.15 -9.04
CA MET A 155 -8.31 18.61 -7.83
C MET A 155 -8.98 17.30 -7.37
N LEU A 156 -10.32 17.23 -7.39
CA LEU A 156 -11.06 16.00 -7.08
C LEU A 156 -10.70 14.86 -8.04
N LEU A 157 -10.62 15.16 -9.34
CA LEU A 157 -10.21 14.18 -10.35
C LEU A 157 -8.79 13.67 -10.12
N ILE A 158 -7.84 14.57 -9.80
CA ILE A 158 -6.47 14.20 -9.46
C ILE A 158 -6.44 13.26 -8.25
N CYS A 159 -7.20 13.55 -7.18
CA CYS A 159 -7.29 12.67 -6.02
C CYS A 159 -7.86 11.28 -6.38
N ILE A 160 -8.87 11.20 -7.26
CA ILE A 160 -9.41 9.91 -7.72
C ILE A 160 -8.36 9.12 -8.50
N ILE A 161 -7.64 9.77 -9.43
CA ILE A 161 -6.57 9.15 -10.20
C ILE A 161 -5.46 8.64 -9.26
N ILE A 162 -5.02 9.48 -8.32
CA ILE A 162 -3.98 9.12 -7.36
C ILE A 162 -4.39 7.92 -6.52
N ASN A 163 -5.62 7.89 -5.99
CA ASN A 163 -6.09 6.74 -5.19
C ASN A 163 -6.29 5.46 -6.01
N SER A 164 -6.42 5.55 -7.34
CA SER A 164 -6.53 4.36 -8.20
C SER A 164 -5.22 3.55 -8.27
N PHE A 165 -4.06 4.20 -8.11
CA PHE A 165 -2.76 3.51 -8.10
C PHE A 165 -2.64 2.49 -6.95
N PRO A 166 -2.73 2.89 -5.66
CA PRO A 166 -2.59 1.94 -4.55
C PRO A 166 -3.72 0.90 -4.55
N PHE A 167 -4.89 1.20 -5.12
CA PHE A 167 -5.95 0.21 -5.31
C PHE A 167 -5.61 -0.86 -6.34
N VAL A 168 -5.08 -0.48 -7.51
CA VAL A 168 -4.61 -1.42 -8.54
C VAL A 168 -3.47 -2.26 -8.00
N GLU A 169 -2.53 -1.62 -7.32
CA GLU A 169 -1.41 -2.27 -6.65
C GLU A 169 -1.88 -3.37 -5.69
N THR A 170 -2.77 -3.01 -4.76
CA THR A 170 -3.31 -3.95 -3.79
C THR A 170 -4.07 -5.10 -4.47
N SER A 171 -4.73 -4.84 -5.59
CA SER A 171 -5.40 -5.87 -6.39
C SER A 171 -4.38 -6.87 -6.97
N MET A 172 -3.26 -6.37 -7.51
CA MET A 172 -2.18 -7.22 -8.01
C MET A 172 -1.52 -8.02 -6.88
N GLU A 173 -1.23 -7.39 -5.73
CA GLU A 173 -0.69 -8.07 -4.55
C GLU A 173 -1.60 -9.19 -4.05
N SER A 174 -2.90 -8.96 -4.02
CA SER A 174 -3.89 -9.94 -3.57
C SER A 174 -3.89 -11.18 -4.46
N VAL A 175 -3.87 -10.99 -5.78
CA VAL A 175 -3.81 -12.09 -6.77
C VAL A 175 -2.52 -12.90 -6.60
N LEU A 176 -1.38 -12.22 -6.45
CA LEU A 176 -0.08 -12.88 -6.29
C LEU A 176 0.05 -13.60 -4.96
N THR A 177 -0.50 -13.03 -3.90
CA THR A 177 -0.55 -13.65 -2.57
C THR A 177 -1.38 -14.94 -2.62
N PHE A 178 -2.53 -14.90 -3.32
CA PHE A 178 -3.34 -16.10 -3.53
C PHE A 178 -2.57 -17.21 -4.27
N PHE A 179 -1.92 -16.89 -5.39
CA PHE A 179 -1.10 -17.87 -6.12
C PHE A 179 0.05 -18.42 -5.27
N SER A 180 0.67 -17.55 -4.46
CA SER A 180 1.77 -17.92 -3.57
C SER A 180 1.32 -18.90 -2.47
N ILE A 181 0.12 -18.71 -1.90
CA ILE A 181 -0.49 -19.62 -0.93
C ILE A 181 -0.79 -20.99 -1.58
N VAL A 182 -1.37 -21.00 -2.79
CA VAL A 182 -1.67 -22.24 -3.53
C VAL A 182 -0.39 -23.03 -3.82
N HIS A 183 0.65 -22.34 -4.30
CA HIS A 183 1.95 -22.95 -4.58
C HIS A 183 2.62 -23.49 -3.31
N PHE A 184 2.60 -22.72 -2.22
CA PHE A 184 3.14 -23.15 -0.93
C PHE A 184 2.44 -24.43 -0.43
N LYS A 185 1.10 -24.48 -0.50
CA LYS A 185 0.34 -25.68 -0.13
C LYS A 185 0.74 -26.90 -0.96
N SER A 186 0.93 -26.73 -2.28
CA SER A 186 1.38 -27.81 -3.16
C SER A 186 2.78 -28.30 -2.80
N GLN A 187 3.70 -27.40 -2.41
CA GLN A 187 5.05 -27.77 -1.99
C GLN A 187 5.03 -28.56 -0.68
N VAL A 188 4.26 -28.11 0.32
CA VAL A 188 4.13 -28.82 1.61
C VAL A 188 3.57 -30.23 1.38
N GLN A 189 2.52 -30.38 0.58
CA GLN A 189 1.96 -31.69 0.25
C GLN A 189 2.97 -32.62 -0.43
N SER A 190 3.77 -32.09 -1.37
CA SER A 190 4.82 -32.89 -2.01
C SER A 190 5.94 -33.31 -1.04
N TYR A 191 6.26 -32.45 -0.05
CA TYR A 191 7.30 -32.72 0.93
C TYR A 191 6.83 -33.76 1.97
N GLU A 192 5.59 -33.66 2.43
CA GLU A 192 4.95 -34.66 3.31
C GLU A 192 4.81 -36.02 2.61
N THR A 193 4.67 -36.08 1.28
CA THR A 193 4.62 -37.36 0.55
C THR A 193 5.99 -38.02 0.32
N ILE A 194 7.09 -37.30 0.52
CA ILE A 194 8.46 -37.82 0.33
C ILE A 194 9.03 -38.40 1.64
N ILE A 195 8.47 -38.02 2.80
CA ILE A 195 8.80 -38.55 4.14
C ILE A 195 7.92 -39.77 4.42
#